data_AF-A0A959P9Z2-F1
#
_entry.id   AF-A0A959P9Z2-F1
#
_cell.length_a   1.000
_cell.length_b   1.000
_cell.length_c   1.000
_cell.angle_alpha   90.00
_cell.angle_beta   90.00
_cell.angle_gamma   90.00
#
_symmetry.space_group_name_H-M   'P 1'
#
loop_
_entity.id
_entity.type
_entity.pdbx_description
1 polymer ?
#
loop_
_entity_poly.entity_id
_entity_poly.type
_entity_poly.pdbx_seq_one_letter_code
_entity_poly.pdbx_strand_id
1 'polypeptide(L)'
;PMYSNGHHGDSKQPLRFIFNWVPPFQLFGLIGLNRALVQDIPQPRYKRIRNRMLSIINKYQGVLYVSGHDHNLQFIKKDENFHLVSGAGSKRSSLSGDKFSATYMDDQNYGFMRLDMMDSGRIKCYVFGHTTGDVIHSFWVE
;
A
#
# COMPACT_ATOMS: atom_id res chain seq x y z
N PRO A 1 2.24 -2.33 1.04
CA PRO A 1 0.82 -2.17 1.42
C PRO A 1 -0.04 -3.37 0.98
N MET A 2 -1.17 -3.64 1.65
CA MET A 2 -2.12 -4.70 1.24
C MET A 2 -3.08 -4.23 0.16
N TYR A 3 -3.48 -2.96 0.19
CA TYR A 3 -4.21 -2.29 -0.88
C TYR A 3 -3.45 -1.02 -1.25
N SER A 4 -3.40 -0.68 -2.54
CA SER A 4 -2.70 0.51 -3.02
C SER A 4 -3.30 0.92 -4.36
N ASN A 5 -3.73 2.17 -4.43
CA ASN A 5 -4.14 2.87 -5.65
C ASN A 5 -2.95 3.52 -6.38
N GLY A 6 -1.72 3.34 -5.93
CA GLY A 6 -0.54 3.96 -6.52
C GLY A 6 0.27 3.03 -7.39
N HIS A 7 1.40 3.57 -7.83
CA HIS A 7 2.32 2.95 -8.76
C HIS A 7 2.68 1.51 -8.38
N HIS A 8 2.88 1.19 -7.11
CA HIS A 8 3.29 -0.17 -6.69
C HIS A 8 2.13 -1.20 -6.64
N GLY A 9 0.88 -0.76 -6.81
CA GLY A 9 -0.30 -1.61 -6.96
C GLY A 9 -0.62 -1.99 -8.41
N ASP A 10 -0.02 -1.32 -9.39
CA ASP A 10 -0.31 -1.51 -10.82
C ASP A 10 0.38 -2.73 -11.44
N SER A 11 -0.35 -3.45 -12.30
CA SER A 11 0.24 -4.49 -13.16
C SER A 11 1.07 -3.86 -14.26
N LYS A 12 2.40 -3.88 -14.12
CA LYS A 12 3.33 -3.23 -15.07
C LYS A 12 3.90 -4.16 -16.14
N GLN A 13 3.72 -5.47 -16.01
CA GLN A 13 4.51 -6.43 -16.81
C GLN A 13 3.70 -7.68 -17.22
N PRO A 14 2.76 -7.54 -18.17
CA PRO A 14 1.86 -8.62 -18.58
C PRO A 14 2.57 -9.83 -19.21
N LEU A 15 3.72 -9.64 -19.87
CA LEU A 15 4.47 -10.71 -20.56
C LEU A 15 5.59 -11.33 -19.70
N ARG A 16 5.71 -10.95 -18.41
CA ARG A 16 6.79 -11.41 -17.50
C ARG A 16 6.76 -12.92 -17.25
N PHE A 17 5.62 -13.59 -17.47
CA PHE A 17 5.52 -15.04 -17.37
C PHE A 17 6.49 -15.75 -18.32
N ILE A 18 6.75 -15.16 -19.49
CA ILE A 18 7.69 -15.70 -20.49
C ILE A 18 9.08 -15.81 -19.87
N PHE A 19 9.56 -14.75 -19.22
CA PHE A 19 10.90 -14.74 -18.60
C PHE A 19 11.04 -15.63 -17.36
N ASN A 20 9.94 -15.93 -16.66
CA ASN A 20 10.00 -16.73 -15.44
C ASN A 20 9.68 -18.23 -15.68
N TRP A 21 8.93 -18.58 -16.72
CA TRP A 21 8.37 -19.92 -16.92
C TRP A 21 8.71 -20.56 -18.26
N VAL A 22 9.27 -19.82 -19.24
CA VAL A 22 9.62 -20.37 -20.56
C VAL A 22 11.15 -20.56 -20.67
N PRO A 23 11.67 -21.77 -20.92
CA PRO A 23 13.09 -21.99 -21.22
C PRO A 23 13.51 -21.24 -22.51
N PRO A 24 14.72 -20.65 -22.59
CA PRO A 24 15.83 -20.69 -21.63
C PRO A 24 15.79 -19.58 -20.55
N PHE A 25 14.79 -18.69 -20.57
CA PHE A 25 14.76 -17.48 -19.74
C PHE A 25 14.59 -17.75 -18.24
N GLN A 26 14.21 -18.97 -17.85
CA GLN A 26 14.16 -19.43 -16.47
C GLN A 26 15.48 -19.26 -15.69
N LEU A 27 16.62 -19.22 -16.41
CA LEU A 27 17.96 -19.07 -15.80
C LEU A 27 18.10 -17.77 -14.98
N PHE A 28 17.45 -16.68 -15.41
CA PHE A 28 17.41 -15.41 -14.65
C PHE A 28 16.69 -15.54 -13.30
N GLY A 29 15.77 -16.52 -13.18
CA GLY A 29 15.04 -16.83 -11.95
C GLY A 29 15.88 -17.61 -10.93
N LEU A 30 16.76 -18.49 -11.42
CA LEU A 30 17.66 -19.33 -10.61
C LEU A 30 18.71 -18.48 -9.89
N ILE A 31 19.29 -17.48 -10.57
CA ILE A 31 20.28 -16.55 -9.99
C ILE A 31 19.66 -15.39 -9.19
N GLY A 32 18.34 -15.40 -8.98
CA GLY A 32 17.67 -14.41 -8.13
C GLY A 32 17.49 -13.01 -8.73
N LEU A 33 17.99 -12.75 -9.94
CA LEU A 33 17.90 -11.44 -10.61
C LEU A 33 16.44 -10.99 -10.78
N ASN A 34 15.53 -11.93 -11.03
CA ASN A 34 14.10 -11.64 -11.17
C ASN A 34 13.46 -11.14 -9.86
N ARG A 35 14.07 -11.43 -8.70
CA ARG A 35 13.60 -11.04 -7.36
C ARG A 35 14.09 -9.66 -6.97
N ALA A 36 15.34 -9.34 -7.29
CA ALA A 36 15.94 -8.04 -6.99
C ALA A 36 15.28 -6.90 -7.79
N LEU A 37 14.80 -7.21 -9.00
CA LEU A 37 14.29 -6.21 -9.94
C LEU A 37 12.79 -5.89 -9.78
N VAL A 38 12.04 -6.59 -8.91
CA VAL A 38 10.59 -6.38 -8.77
C VAL A 38 10.18 -6.49 -7.33
N GLN A 39 9.54 -5.43 -6.83
CA GLN A 39 9.08 -5.27 -5.45
C GLN A 39 7.56 -5.05 -5.34
N ASP A 40 6.85 -5.02 -6.47
CA ASP A 40 5.46 -4.58 -6.56
C ASP A 40 4.44 -5.70 -6.29
N ILE A 41 3.22 -5.33 -5.86
CA ILE A 41 2.13 -6.25 -5.49
C ILE A 41 1.80 -7.31 -6.56
N PRO A 42 1.76 -7.00 -7.87
CA PRO A 42 1.41 -7.99 -8.89
C PRO A 42 2.37 -9.19 -8.98
N GLN A 43 3.58 -9.05 -8.44
CA GLN A 43 4.55 -10.14 -8.43
C GLN A 43 3.96 -11.34 -7.66
N PRO A 44 3.99 -12.58 -8.21
CA PRO A 44 3.22 -13.70 -7.66
C PRO A 44 3.51 -14.08 -6.20
N ARG A 45 4.73 -13.86 -5.71
CA ARG A 45 5.13 -14.16 -4.32
C ARG A 45 4.62 -13.09 -3.37
N TYR A 46 4.74 -11.80 -3.71
CA TYR A 46 4.17 -10.73 -2.90
C TYR A 46 2.64 -10.80 -2.91
N LYS A 47 2.01 -11.13 -4.04
CA LYS A 47 0.58 -11.43 -4.10
C LYS A 47 0.19 -12.58 -3.18
N ARG A 48 1.00 -13.65 -3.12
CA ARG A 48 0.76 -14.79 -2.21
C ARG A 48 0.89 -14.40 -0.73
N ILE A 49 1.90 -13.62 -0.38
CA ILE A 49 2.10 -13.10 0.99
C ILE A 49 0.91 -12.22 1.37
N ARG A 50 0.58 -11.23 0.52
CA ARG A 50 -0.59 -10.36 0.68
C ARG A 50 -1.86 -11.15 0.93
N ASN A 51 -2.17 -12.13 0.07
CA ASN A 51 -3.40 -12.91 0.20
C ASN A 51 -3.43 -13.75 1.49
N ARG A 52 -2.27 -14.29 1.93
CA ARG A 52 -2.19 -15.00 3.21
C ARG A 52 -2.42 -14.06 4.39
N MET A 53 -1.84 -12.87 4.39
CA MET A 53 -2.08 -11.88 5.44
C MET A 53 -3.55 -11.46 5.47
N LEU A 54 -4.14 -11.16 4.31
CA LEU A 54 -5.57 -10.82 4.21
C LEU A 54 -6.47 -11.96 4.71
N SER A 55 -6.12 -13.23 4.45
CA SER A 55 -6.89 -14.37 4.97
C SER A 55 -6.88 -14.49 6.50
N ILE A 56 -5.94 -13.84 7.17
CA ILE A 56 -5.86 -13.78 8.64
C ILE A 56 -6.59 -12.53 9.13
N ILE A 57 -6.28 -11.36 8.54
CA ILE A 57 -6.86 -10.06 8.90
C ILE A 57 -8.38 -10.09 8.76
N ASN A 58 -8.89 -10.61 7.64
CA ASN A 58 -10.33 -10.61 7.33
C ASN A 58 -11.14 -11.59 8.20
N LYS A 59 -10.51 -12.33 9.12
CA LYS A 59 -11.22 -13.08 10.17
C LYS A 59 -11.72 -12.19 11.31
N TYR A 60 -11.23 -10.95 11.36
CA TYR A 60 -11.55 -9.96 12.37
C TYR A 60 -12.14 -8.71 11.70
N GLN A 61 -12.84 -7.92 12.51
CA GLN A 61 -13.41 -6.63 12.13
C GLN A 61 -12.71 -5.51 12.90
N GLY A 62 -12.61 -4.32 12.31
CA GLY A 62 -12.00 -3.16 12.93
C GLY A 62 -10.46 -3.21 12.99
N VAL A 63 -9.82 -4.11 12.24
CA VAL A 63 -8.35 -4.16 12.17
C VAL A 63 -7.83 -2.95 11.44
N LEU A 64 -6.94 -2.20 12.10
CA LEU A 64 -6.18 -1.11 11.50
C LEU A 64 -4.81 -1.61 11.02
N TYR A 65 -4.67 -1.75 9.70
CA TYR A 65 -3.42 -2.14 9.05
C TYR A 65 -2.70 -0.91 8.50
N VAL A 66 -1.51 -0.62 9.03
CA VAL A 66 -0.67 0.50 8.59
C VAL A 66 0.50 0.02 7.73
N SER A 67 0.84 0.75 6.68
CA SER A 67 1.96 0.40 5.81
C SER A 67 2.54 1.59 5.04
N GLY A 68 3.69 1.39 4.41
CA GLY A 68 4.27 2.31 3.43
C GLY A 68 4.52 1.61 2.10
N HIS A 69 5.75 1.74 1.59
CA HIS A 69 6.25 1.23 0.31
C HIS A 69 5.67 1.92 -0.94
N ASP A 70 4.37 2.20 -0.98
CA ASP A 70 3.82 3.06 -2.04
C ASP A 70 4.08 4.53 -1.69
N HIS A 71 4.57 5.33 -2.63
CA HIS A 71 5.07 6.67 -2.35
C HIS A 71 3.94 7.72 -2.39
N ASN A 72 2.89 7.51 -1.60
CA ASN A 72 1.73 8.39 -1.46
C ASN A 72 1.06 8.12 -0.10
N LEU A 73 -0.03 8.84 0.16
CA LEU A 73 -0.83 8.76 1.36
C LEU A 73 -2.22 8.24 0.98
N GLN A 74 -2.73 7.22 1.67
CA GLN A 74 -4.04 6.65 1.38
C GLN A 74 -4.74 6.15 2.64
N PHE A 75 -6.06 6.24 2.65
CA PHE A 75 -6.94 5.54 3.58
C PHE A 75 -7.99 4.77 2.79
N ILE A 76 -8.00 3.45 2.98
CA ILE A 76 -8.92 2.53 2.31
C ILE A 76 -9.67 1.75 3.38
N LYS A 77 -11.01 1.75 3.31
CA LYS A 77 -11.87 0.86 4.09
C LYS A 77 -12.24 -0.36 3.24
N LYS A 78 -11.95 -1.55 3.73
CA LYS A 78 -12.25 -2.80 3.00
C LYS A 78 -12.57 -3.92 3.98
N ASP A 79 -13.66 -4.64 3.71
CA ASP A 79 -14.10 -5.81 4.49
C ASP A 79 -14.16 -5.52 6.00
N GLU A 80 -14.77 -4.40 6.41
CA GLU A 80 -14.84 -3.89 7.79
C GLU A 80 -13.49 -3.61 8.47
N ASN A 81 -12.40 -3.55 7.69
CA ASN A 81 -11.06 -3.25 8.15
C ASN A 81 -10.52 -1.98 7.50
N PHE A 82 -9.53 -1.38 8.16
CA PHE A 82 -8.96 -0.08 7.81
C PHE A 82 -7.52 -0.25 7.34
N HIS A 83 -7.21 0.25 6.16
CA HIS A 83 -5.88 0.19 5.58
C HIS A 83 -5.33 1.58 5.35
N LEU A 84 -4.26 1.93 6.06
CA LEU A 84 -3.54 3.18 5.89
C LEU A 84 -2.23 2.95 5.14
N VAL A 85 -1.98 3.78 4.15
CA VAL A 85 -0.71 3.88 3.44
C VAL A 85 -0.10 5.24 3.77
N SER A 86 1.03 5.24 4.46
CA SER A 86 1.78 6.43 4.88
C SER A 86 3.21 6.35 4.31
N GLY A 87 3.35 6.36 2.99
CA GLY A 87 4.64 6.13 2.32
C GLY A 87 5.25 7.34 1.62
N ALA A 88 4.66 8.53 1.76
CA ALA A 88 5.14 9.78 1.14
C ALA A 88 6.24 10.51 1.94
N GLY A 89 6.97 9.83 2.83
CA GLY A 89 7.92 10.49 3.73
C GLY A 89 9.17 11.05 3.05
N SER A 90 9.65 10.41 1.97
CA SER A 90 10.89 10.81 1.28
C SER A 90 10.79 10.80 -0.25
N LYS A 91 9.73 10.22 -0.80
CA LYS A 91 9.47 10.11 -2.24
C LYS A 91 7.97 10.25 -2.48
N ARG A 92 7.62 10.68 -3.70
CA ARG A 92 6.23 10.71 -4.17
C ARG A 92 6.10 10.02 -5.52
N SER A 93 4.96 9.36 -5.70
CA SER A 93 4.56 8.76 -6.97
C SER A 93 3.06 8.95 -7.17
N SER A 94 2.65 9.22 -8.40
CA SER A 94 1.26 9.44 -8.74
C SER A 94 0.36 8.26 -8.38
N LEU A 95 -0.87 8.57 -8.04
CA LEU A 95 -1.97 7.62 -7.97
C LEU A 95 -2.38 7.22 -9.39
N SER A 96 -2.80 5.97 -9.55
CA SER A 96 -3.22 5.37 -10.82
C SER A 96 -4.74 5.20 -10.91
N GLY A 97 -5.47 6.14 -10.29
CA GLY A 97 -6.93 6.11 -10.12
C GLY A 97 -7.38 5.40 -8.84
N ASP A 98 -8.67 5.47 -8.55
CA ASP A 98 -9.25 4.86 -7.35
C ASP A 98 -9.88 3.50 -7.63
N LYS A 99 -9.17 2.42 -7.30
CA LYS A 99 -9.61 1.04 -7.50
C LYS A 99 -10.30 0.46 -6.27
N PHE A 100 -10.16 1.12 -5.13
CA PHE A 100 -10.59 0.60 -3.83
C PHE A 100 -11.57 1.52 -3.11
N SER A 101 -12.08 2.56 -3.79
CA SER A 101 -13.00 3.55 -3.22
C SER A 101 -12.40 4.14 -1.94
N ALA A 102 -11.18 4.65 -2.05
CA ALA A 102 -10.42 5.17 -0.94
C ALA A 102 -11.13 6.37 -0.30
N THR A 103 -11.21 6.35 1.02
CA THR A 103 -11.77 7.46 1.81
C THR A 103 -10.88 8.71 1.74
N TYR A 104 -9.57 8.52 1.59
CA TYR A 104 -8.61 9.59 1.39
C TYR A 104 -7.45 9.12 0.51
N MET A 105 -6.97 9.99 -0.38
CA MET A 105 -5.72 9.78 -1.12
C MET A 105 -5.02 11.11 -1.38
N ASP A 106 -3.69 11.10 -1.33
CA ASP A 106 -2.84 12.25 -1.63
C ASP A 106 -1.48 11.78 -2.17
N ASP A 107 -1.16 12.17 -3.39
CA ASP A 107 0.15 11.99 -4.03
C ASP A 107 0.89 13.32 -4.27
N GLN A 108 0.32 14.44 -3.84
CA GLN A 108 0.84 15.79 -4.05
C GLN A 108 1.73 16.24 -2.88
N ASN A 109 1.44 15.79 -1.66
CA ASN A 109 2.18 16.19 -0.48
C ASN A 109 3.18 15.12 -0.01
N TYR A 110 4.35 15.58 0.43
CA TYR A 110 5.23 14.75 1.27
C TYR A 110 4.63 14.74 2.66
N GLY A 111 4.70 13.62 3.36
CA GLY A 111 4.07 13.54 4.66
C GLY A 111 4.04 12.17 5.29
N PHE A 112 3.39 12.12 6.46
CA PHE A 112 3.16 10.93 7.23
C PHE A 112 1.84 11.05 8.01
N MET A 113 1.35 9.92 8.51
CA MET A 113 0.14 9.86 9.33
C MET A 113 0.48 9.67 10.81
N ARG A 114 -0.26 10.36 11.67
CA ARG A 114 -0.27 10.18 13.13
C ARG A 114 -1.64 9.71 13.57
N LEU A 115 -1.68 8.72 14.45
CA LEU A 115 -2.91 8.20 15.05
C LEU A 115 -2.97 8.65 16.50
N ASP A 116 -4.05 9.36 16.85
CA ASP A 116 -4.33 9.75 18.22
C ASP A 116 -5.47 8.86 18.74
N MET A 117 -5.16 8.04 19.75
CA MET A 117 -6.11 7.15 20.41
C MET A 117 -6.65 7.85 21.67
N MET A 118 -7.97 7.99 21.75
CA MET A 118 -8.63 8.63 22.88
C MET A 118 -9.01 7.61 23.94
N ASP A 119 -9.23 8.08 25.18
CA ASP A 119 -9.71 7.23 26.29
C ASP A 119 -11.05 6.54 25.99
N SER A 120 -11.86 7.13 25.10
CA SER A 120 -13.11 6.53 24.60
C SER A 120 -12.90 5.34 23.66
N GLY A 121 -11.65 5.04 23.28
CA GLY A 121 -11.30 4.05 22.26
C GLY A 121 -11.42 4.56 20.81
N ARG A 122 -11.93 5.78 20.60
CA ARG A 122 -12.00 6.39 19.26
C ARG A 122 -10.60 6.76 18.78
N ILE A 123 -10.38 6.57 17.47
CA ILE A 123 -9.10 6.85 16.82
C ILE A 123 -9.29 7.96 15.79
N LYS A 124 -8.48 9.02 15.91
CA LYS A 124 -8.40 10.07 14.90
C LYS A 124 -7.06 10.02 14.20
N CYS A 125 -7.09 10.04 12.88
CA CYS A 125 -5.90 10.11 12.04
C CYS A 125 -5.66 11.55 11.61
N TYR A 126 -4.41 11.99 11.74
CA TYR A 126 -3.91 13.27 11.25
C TYR A 126 -2.87 13.00 10.16
N VAL A 127 -3.01 13.70 9.05
CA VAL A 127 -2.04 13.68 7.95
C VAL A 127 -1.19 14.93 8.05
N PHE A 128 0.11 14.75 8.27
CA PHE A 128 1.08 15.83 8.38
C PHE A 128 1.80 16.04 7.06
N GLY A 129 1.79 17.28 6.57
CA GLY A 129 2.60 17.70 5.44
C GLY A 129 4.03 17.98 5.90
N HIS A 130 5.01 17.26 5.35
CA HIS A 130 6.42 17.48 5.68
C HIS A 130 6.89 18.89 5.27
N THR A 131 6.46 19.38 4.11
CA THR A 131 6.87 20.70 3.61
C THR A 131 6.21 21.85 4.38
N THR A 132 4.97 21.67 4.82
CA THR A 132 4.23 22.69 5.55
C THR A 132 4.53 22.68 7.05
N GLY A 133 4.92 21.53 7.60
CA GLY A 133 5.07 21.33 9.04
C GLY A 133 3.73 21.18 9.78
N ASP A 134 2.61 21.22 9.05
CA ASP A 134 1.26 21.31 9.59
C ASP A 134 0.39 20.11 9.21
N VAL A 135 -0.74 19.96 9.90
CA VAL A 135 -1.79 19.01 9.53
C VAL A 135 -2.46 19.48 8.25
N ILE A 136 -2.34 18.69 7.18
CA ILE A 136 -2.97 18.96 5.88
C ILE A 136 -4.35 18.31 5.74
N HIS A 137 -4.61 17.26 6.53
CA HIS A 137 -5.90 16.59 6.55
C HIS A 137 -6.10 15.82 7.86
N SER A 138 -7.35 15.54 8.24
CA SER A 138 -7.64 14.65 9.36
C SER A 138 -8.98 13.95 9.18
N PHE A 139 -9.09 12.73 9.68
CA PHE A 139 -10.32 11.94 9.63
C PHE A 139 -10.41 11.00 10.83
N TRP A 140 -11.64 10.62 11.18
CA TRP A 140 -11.86 9.56 12.15
C TRP A 140 -11.73 8.20 11.46
N VAL A 141 -11.21 7.21 12.19
CA VAL A 141 -11.13 5.82 11.72
C VAL A 141 -12.39 5.09 12.19
N GLU A 142 -13.43 5.09 11.35
CA GLU A 142 -14.80 4.59 11.64
C GLU A 142 -15.34 3.68 10.53
#